data_AF-A0A2T5M6V4-F1
#
_entry.id   AF-A0A2T5M6V4-F1
#
_cell.length_a   1.000
_cell.length_b   1.000
_cell.length_c   1.000
_cell.angle_alpha   90.00
_cell.angle_beta   90.00
_cell.angle_gamma   90.00
#
_symmetry.space_group_name_H-M   'P 1'
#
loop_
_entity.id
_entity.type
_entity.pdbx_description
1 polymer ?
#
loop_
_entity_poly.entity_id
_entity_poly.type
_entity_poly.pdbx_seq_one_letter_code
_entity_poly.pdbx_strand_id
1 'polypeptide(L)'
;MSPVGPRASKEEFMQALGLSSHDAQHEQFYRAMRDETILIYNRLNEDPANLLDSIANDPSTKPPFFWHHIRPERQRWAIQEIARNAGPHTQPFFTRGDTTGEYGPNWVAGWLLYSVFRSRDVRNNRNRRKGEDHQGQSPKQPKQADTGPPKKEYYDPVRNE
;
A
#
# COMPACT_ATOMS: atom_id res chain seq x y z
N MET A 1 0.29 -24.54 6.80
CA MET A 1 0.41 -23.21 6.18
C MET A 1 -0.99 -22.65 6.12
N SER A 2 -1.26 -21.51 6.77
CA SER A 2 -2.62 -20.94 6.83
C SER A 2 -2.70 -19.76 5.88
N PRO A 3 -3.63 -19.74 4.91
CA PRO A 3 -3.86 -18.58 4.07
C PRO A 3 -4.13 -17.34 4.93
N VAL A 4 -3.56 -16.20 4.53
CA VAL A 4 -3.85 -14.93 5.20
C VAL A 4 -4.84 -14.13 4.35
N GLY A 5 -5.74 -13.43 5.02
CA GLY A 5 -6.67 -12.53 4.35
C GLY A 5 -5.95 -11.31 3.75
N PRO A 6 -6.56 -10.61 2.78
CA PRO A 6 -5.94 -9.49 2.05
C PRO A 6 -5.52 -8.31 2.94
N ARG A 7 -6.04 -8.22 4.17
CA ARG A 7 -5.73 -7.14 5.12
C ARG A 7 -4.59 -7.47 6.08
N ALA A 8 -4.06 -8.70 6.04
CA ALA A 8 -2.94 -9.11 6.88
C ALA A 8 -1.71 -8.23 6.60
N SER A 9 -0.88 -8.05 7.63
CA SER A 9 0.37 -7.31 7.52
C SER A 9 1.38 -8.03 6.60
N LYS A 10 2.40 -7.30 6.14
CA LYS A 10 3.51 -7.89 5.37
C LYS A 10 4.22 -8.98 6.18
N GLU A 11 4.39 -8.77 7.48
CA GLU A 11 5.05 -9.71 8.36
C GLU A 11 4.26 -11.02 8.47
N GLU A 12 2.95 -10.95 8.73
CA GLU A 12 2.08 -12.13 8.76
C GLU A 12 2.07 -12.87 7.42
N PHE A 13 2.03 -12.14 6.30
CA PHE A 13 2.12 -12.72 4.96
C PHE A 13 3.45 -13.46 4.73
N MET A 14 4.58 -12.84 5.10
CA MET A 14 5.89 -13.47 4.96
C MET A 14 6.02 -14.69 5.87
N GLN A 15 5.59 -14.59 7.13
CA GLN A 15 5.57 -15.71 8.06
C GLN A 15 4.71 -16.87 7.55
N ALA A 16 3.53 -16.58 6.98
CA ALA A 16 2.69 -17.60 6.36
C ALA A 16 3.40 -18.30 5.19
N LEU A 17 4.28 -17.60 4.46
CA LEU A 17 5.15 -18.16 3.42
C LEU A 17 6.39 -18.93 3.93
N GLY A 18 6.63 -18.93 5.25
CA GLY A 18 7.88 -19.43 5.83
C GLY A 18 9.08 -18.49 5.60
N LEU A 19 8.80 -17.22 5.30
CA LEU A 19 9.79 -16.16 5.06
C LEU A 19 9.89 -15.24 6.29
N SER A 20 11.01 -14.54 6.40
CA SER A 20 11.28 -13.57 7.47
C SER A 20 11.64 -12.21 6.86
N SER A 21 11.04 -11.13 7.36
CA SER A 21 11.38 -9.76 6.94
C SER A 21 12.75 -9.28 7.41
N HIS A 22 13.38 -10.03 8.32
CA HIS A 22 14.71 -9.74 8.85
C HIS A 22 15.83 -10.41 8.02
N ASP A 23 15.46 -11.30 7.10
CA ASP A 23 16.41 -11.97 6.21
C ASP A 23 16.42 -11.25 4.84
N ALA A 24 17.60 -10.79 4.43
CA ALA A 24 17.77 -10.05 3.19
C ALA A 24 17.42 -10.87 1.94
N GLN A 25 17.66 -12.19 1.95
CA GLN A 25 17.30 -13.08 0.85
C GLN A 25 15.78 -13.28 0.77
N HIS A 26 15.12 -13.42 1.91
CA HIS A 26 13.64 -13.50 1.96
C HIS A 26 12.97 -12.21 1.48
N GLU A 27 13.56 -11.05 1.81
CA GLU A 27 13.14 -9.76 1.27
C GLU A 27 13.30 -9.68 -0.26
N GLN A 28 14.34 -10.30 -0.83
CA GLN A 28 14.50 -10.38 -2.28
C GLN A 28 13.39 -11.22 -2.93
N PHE A 29 13.01 -12.36 -2.35
CA PHE A 29 11.86 -13.14 -2.85
C PHE A 29 10.55 -12.34 -2.78
N TYR A 30 10.32 -11.63 -1.67
CA TYR A 30 9.16 -10.75 -1.52
C TYR A 30 9.12 -9.66 -2.61
N ARG A 31 10.27 -9.02 -2.86
CA ARG A 31 10.39 -7.99 -3.91
C ARG A 31 10.10 -8.56 -5.29
N ALA A 32 10.70 -9.71 -5.63
CA ALA A 32 10.48 -10.37 -6.91
C ALA A 32 9.00 -10.70 -7.14
N MET A 33 8.31 -11.31 -6.17
CA MET A 33 6.87 -11.59 -6.26
C MET A 33 6.04 -10.31 -6.42
N ARG A 34 6.43 -9.23 -5.73
CA ARG A 34 5.75 -7.94 -5.83
C ARG A 34 5.96 -7.28 -7.19
N ASP A 35 7.16 -7.36 -7.75
CA ASP A 35 7.48 -6.77 -9.06
C ASP A 35 6.68 -7.47 -10.18
N GLU A 36 6.56 -8.80 -10.14
CA GLU A 36 5.68 -9.56 -11.04
C GLU A 36 4.22 -9.12 -10.92
N THR A 37 3.77 -8.87 -9.69
CA THR A 37 2.42 -8.36 -9.42
C THR A 37 2.20 -6.94 -9.96
N ILE A 38 3.21 -6.08 -9.90
CA ILE A 38 3.14 -4.70 -10.41
C ILE A 38 2.89 -4.70 -11.92
N LEU A 39 3.43 -5.66 -12.66
CA LEU A 39 3.18 -5.79 -14.11
C LEU A 39 1.68 -6.00 -14.39
N ILE A 40 1.02 -6.88 -13.62
CA ILE A 40 -0.41 -7.14 -13.78
C ILE A 40 -1.25 -5.96 -13.28
N TYR A 41 -0.85 -5.30 -12.19
CA TYR A 41 -1.47 -4.05 -11.74
C TYR A 41 -1.45 -2.99 -12.86
N ASN A 42 -0.32 -2.80 -13.56
CA ASN A 42 -0.24 -1.83 -14.64
C ASN A 42 -1.21 -2.16 -15.78
N ARG A 43 -1.31 -3.43 -16.19
CA ARG A 43 -2.29 -3.89 -17.18
C ARG A 43 -3.74 -3.62 -16.78
N LEU A 44 -4.07 -3.79 -15.49
CA LEU A 44 -5.40 -3.45 -14.98
C LEU A 44 -5.70 -1.94 -15.04
N ASN A 45 -4.67 -1.11 -15.06
CA ASN A 45 -4.78 0.35 -15.14
C ASN A 45 -4.75 0.92 -16.56
N GLU A 46 -4.45 0.09 -17.57
CA GLU A 46 -4.37 0.51 -18.98
C GLU A 46 -5.75 0.59 -19.66
N ASP A 47 -6.67 -0.30 -19.29
CA ASP A 47 -7.96 -0.45 -19.97
C ASP A 47 -9.16 -0.25 -19.02
N PRO A 48 -10.04 0.75 -19.28
CA PRO A 48 -11.29 0.93 -18.55
C PRO A 48 -12.24 -0.27 -18.57
N ALA A 49 -12.12 -1.20 -19.52
CA ALA A 49 -12.90 -2.44 -19.53
C ALA A 49 -12.67 -3.30 -18.28
N ASN A 50 -11.54 -3.09 -17.57
CA ASN A 50 -11.27 -3.73 -16.29
C ASN A 50 -12.17 -3.24 -15.14
N LEU A 51 -12.85 -2.10 -15.32
CA LEU A 51 -13.60 -1.40 -14.28
C LEU A 51 -15.07 -1.78 -14.28
N LEU A 52 -15.73 -1.64 -13.13
CA LEU A 52 -17.19 -1.69 -13.00
C LEU A 52 -17.87 -0.75 -14.02
N ASP A 53 -19.02 -1.13 -14.56
CA ASP A 53 -19.72 -0.35 -15.61
C ASP A 53 -19.97 1.10 -15.19
N SER A 54 -20.40 1.31 -13.94
CA SER A 54 -20.65 2.64 -13.39
C SER A 54 -19.41 3.53 -13.36
N ILE A 55 -18.23 2.93 -13.20
CA ILE A 55 -16.94 3.63 -13.14
C ILE A 55 -16.37 3.82 -14.54
N ALA A 56 -16.47 2.80 -15.41
CA ALA A 56 -16.00 2.85 -16.79
C ALA A 56 -16.76 3.90 -17.63
N ASN A 57 -18.06 4.07 -17.37
CA ASN A 57 -18.90 5.04 -18.06
C ASN A 57 -18.78 6.47 -17.51
N ASP A 58 -18.02 6.67 -16.43
CA ASP A 58 -17.79 8.00 -15.87
C ASP A 58 -16.57 8.66 -16.55
N PRO A 59 -16.76 9.74 -17.33
CA PRO A 59 -15.68 10.42 -18.05
C PRO A 59 -14.69 11.13 -17.12
N SER A 60 -15.02 11.31 -15.84
CA SER A 60 -14.12 11.88 -14.84
C SER A 60 -13.15 10.86 -14.25
N THR A 61 -13.43 9.56 -14.43
CA THR A 61 -12.56 8.49 -13.95
C THR A 61 -11.26 8.47 -14.73
N LYS A 62 -10.14 8.63 -14.02
CA LYS A 62 -8.80 8.51 -14.58
C LYS A 62 -7.95 7.56 -13.71
N PRO A 63 -6.97 6.87 -14.28
CA PRO A 63 -6.02 6.08 -13.52
C PRO A 63 -5.17 6.98 -12.59
N PRO A 64 -4.61 6.43 -11.49
CA PRO A 64 -4.69 5.03 -11.07
C PRO A 64 -6.06 4.66 -10.51
N PHE A 65 -6.56 3.48 -10.90
CA PHE A 65 -7.82 2.94 -10.42
C PHE A 65 -7.64 2.30 -9.03
N PHE A 66 -8.70 2.34 -8.23
CA PHE A 66 -8.69 1.71 -6.90
C PHE A 66 -9.18 0.26 -6.99
N TRP A 67 -8.85 -0.54 -5.97
CA TRP A 67 -9.28 -1.94 -5.87
C TRP A 67 -10.79 -2.10 -6.10
N HIS A 68 -11.59 -1.24 -5.47
CA HIS A 68 -13.06 -1.26 -5.57
C HIS A 68 -13.60 -0.79 -6.92
N HIS A 69 -12.77 -0.23 -7.81
CA HIS A 69 -13.16 0.09 -9.18
C HIS A 69 -13.06 -1.12 -10.10
N ILE A 70 -12.14 -2.05 -9.81
CA ILE A 70 -11.90 -3.22 -10.67
C ILE A 70 -13.03 -4.23 -10.51
N ARG A 71 -13.55 -4.79 -11.60
CA ARG A 71 -14.57 -5.84 -11.55
C ARG A 71 -14.06 -7.07 -10.78
N PRO A 72 -14.90 -7.75 -9.99
CA PRO A 72 -14.51 -8.99 -9.30
C PRO A 72 -13.92 -10.04 -10.25
N GLU A 73 -14.49 -10.21 -11.44
CA GLU A 73 -14.00 -11.15 -12.45
C GLU A 73 -12.58 -10.81 -12.91
N ARG A 74 -12.28 -9.52 -13.04
CA ARG A 74 -10.94 -9.04 -13.46
C ARG A 74 -9.93 -9.10 -12.32
N GLN A 75 -10.36 -8.91 -11.07
CA GLN A 75 -9.53 -9.20 -9.91
C GLN A 75 -9.17 -10.69 -9.87
N ARG A 76 -10.15 -11.59 -10.06
CA ARG A 76 -9.93 -13.04 -10.10
C ARG A 76 -8.98 -13.45 -11.23
N TRP A 77 -9.21 -12.95 -12.43
CA TRP A 77 -8.33 -13.17 -13.58
C TRP A 77 -6.90 -12.72 -13.27
N ALA A 78 -6.72 -11.53 -12.71
CA ALA A 78 -5.40 -11.00 -12.38
C ALA A 78 -4.66 -11.87 -11.37
N ILE A 79 -5.35 -12.40 -10.35
CA ILE A 79 -4.77 -13.32 -9.36
C ILE A 79 -4.26 -14.61 -10.04
N GLN A 80 -5.03 -15.18 -10.97
CA GLN A 80 -4.59 -16.35 -11.75
C GLN A 80 -3.41 -16.00 -12.66
N GLU A 81 -3.47 -14.85 -13.31
CA GLU A 81 -2.47 -14.38 -14.25
C GLU A 81 -1.09 -14.20 -13.58
N ILE A 82 -1.06 -13.66 -12.35
CA ILE A 82 0.16 -13.53 -11.54
C ILE A 82 0.74 -14.92 -11.26
N ALA A 83 -0.07 -15.83 -10.73
CA ALA A 83 0.40 -17.17 -10.35
C ALA A 83 0.90 -17.97 -11.57
N ARG A 84 0.25 -17.82 -12.73
CA ARG A 84 0.61 -18.51 -13.98
C ARG A 84 1.90 -17.98 -14.60
N ASN A 85 2.14 -16.67 -14.51
CA ASN A 85 3.30 -16.02 -15.14
C ASN A 85 4.50 -15.85 -14.18
N ALA A 86 4.44 -16.45 -13.00
CA ALA A 86 5.50 -16.38 -12.01
C ALA A 86 6.83 -16.93 -12.55
N GLY A 87 7.93 -16.21 -12.27
CA GLY A 87 9.27 -16.65 -12.64
C GLY A 87 9.74 -17.89 -11.86
N PRO A 88 10.81 -18.57 -12.30
CA PRO A 88 11.27 -19.82 -11.69
C PRO A 88 11.56 -19.73 -10.19
N HIS A 89 11.98 -18.56 -9.69
CA HIS A 89 12.31 -18.34 -8.29
C HIS A 89 11.11 -17.99 -7.41
N THR A 90 10.03 -17.48 -7.99
CA THR A 90 8.82 -17.05 -7.27
C THR A 90 7.68 -18.07 -7.39
N GLN A 91 7.68 -18.87 -8.46
CA GLN A 91 6.71 -19.91 -8.77
C GLN A 91 6.43 -20.86 -7.59
N PRO A 92 7.41 -21.31 -6.78
CA PRO A 92 7.13 -22.20 -5.66
C PRO A 92 6.22 -21.55 -4.60
N PHE A 93 6.30 -20.24 -4.40
CA PHE A 93 5.45 -19.53 -3.43
C PHE A 93 4.02 -19.39 -3.94
N PHE A 94 3.85 -19.08 -5.23
CA PHE A 94 2.51 -19.04 -5.83
C PHE A 94 1.89 -20.43 -5.92
N THR A 95 2.65 -21.48 -6.19
CA THR A 95 2.14 -22.86 -6.17
C THR A 95 1.58 -23.24 -4.80
N ARG A 96 2.28 -22.86 -3.72
CA ARG A 96 1.77 -23.05 -2.34
C ARG A 96 0.57 -22.17 -2.02
N GLY A 97 0.40 -21.09 -2.77
CA GLY A 97 -0.73 -20.17 -2.67
C GLY A 97 -2.02 -20.67 -3.30
N ASP A 98 -1.96 -21.75 -4.10
CA ASP A 98 -3.11 -22.30 -4.79
C ASP A 98 -4.18 -22.75 -3.80
N THR A 99 -5.38 -22.20 -3.95
CA THR A 99 -6.47 -22.44 -3.01
C THR A 99 -7.82 -22.29 -3.68
N THR A 100 -8.84 -22.91 -3.08
CA THR A 100 -10.23 -22.82 -3.52
C THR A 100 -11.07 -22.12 -2.45
N GLY A 101 -12.25 -21.61 -2.81
CA GLY A 101 -13.13 -20.92 -1.87
C GLY A 101 -12.82 -19.42 -1.74
N GLU A 102 -12.98 -18.87 -0.53
CA GLU A 102 -12.97 -17.42 -0.24
C GLU A 102 -11.69 -16.70 -0.68
N TYR A 103 -10.52 -17.35 -0.52
CA TYR A 103 -9.22 -16.80 -0.91
C TYR A 103 -8.71 -17.35 -2.24
N GLY A 104 -9.56 -18.11 -2.94
CA GLY A 104 -9.25 -18.60 -4.26
C GLY A 104 -9.15 -17.46 -5.28
N PRO A 105 -8.46 -17.67 -6.40
CA PRO A 105 -7.78 -18.90 -6.79
C PRO A 105 -6.35 -19.01 -6.22
N ASN A 106 -5.80 -17.94 -5.66
CA ASN A 106 -4.46 -17.95 -5.10
C ASN A 106 -4.32 -16.88 -4.02
N TRP A 107 -4.20 -17.27 -2.76
CA TRP A 107 -4.19 -16.30 -1.66
C TRP A 107 -2.91 -15.45 -1.65
N VAL A 108 -1.80 -15.99 -2.15
CA VAL A 108 -0.50 -15.28 -2.23
C VAL A 108 -0.58 -14.15 -3.24
N ALA A 109 -1.01 -14.46 -4.47
CA ALA A 109 -1.22 -13.46 -5.51
C ALA A 109 -2.34 -12.48 -5.15
N GLY A 110 -3.42 -12.94 -4.50
CA GLY A 110 -4.50 -12.09 -4.01
C GLY A 110 -4.02 -11.06 -2.98
N TRP A 111 -3.24 -11.51 -1.99
CA TRP A 111 -2.66 -10.62 -1.00
C TRP A 111 -1.70 -9.61 -1.64
N LEU A 112 -0.80 -10.07 -2.50
CA LEU A 112 0.17 -9.19 -3.18
C LEU A 112 -0.53 -8.14 -4.03
N LEU A 113 -1.50 -8.54 -4.85
CA LEU A 113 -2.22 -7.61 -5.72
C LEU A 113 -2.95 -6.54 -4.91
N TYR A 114 -3.67 -6.96 -3.86
CA TYR A 114 -4.34 -6.02 -2.96
C TYR A 114 -3.33 -5.07 -2.28
N SER A 115 -2.19 -5.59 -1.83
CA SER A 115 -1.12 -4.78 -1.20
C SER A 115 -0.58 -3.69 -2.15
N VAL A 116 -0.44 -4.01 -3.45
CA VAL A 116 0.02 -3.07 -4.48
C VAL A 116 -1.01 -1.96 -4.69
N PHE A 117 -2.28 -2.31 -4.91
CA PHE A 117 -3.37 -1.33 -5.01
C PHE A 117 -3.42 -0.41 -3.78
N ARG A 118 -3.38 -0.99 -2.58
CA ARG A 118 -3.44 -0.23 -1.32
C ARG A 118 -2.25 0.72 -1.16
N SER A 119 -1.05 0.33 -1.62
CA SER A 119 0.15 1.18 -1.55
C SER A 119 0.11 2.39 -2.49
N ARG A 120 -0.67 2.32 -3.58
CA ARG A 120 -0.84 3.39 -4.57
C ARG A 120 -2.03 4.29 -4.26
N ASP A 121 -2.90 3.91 -3.34
CA ASP A 121 -4.02 4.74 -2.89
C ASP A 121 -3.52 5.92 -2.03
N VAL A 122 -3.70 7.14 -2.55
CA VAL A 122 -3.34 8.40 -1.86
C VAL A 122 -4.06 8.57 -0.51
N ARG A 123 -5.24 7.97 -0.33
CA ARG A 123 -5.98 7.95 0.94
C ARG A 123 -5.22 7.16 2.00
N ASN A 124 -4.57 6.06 1.60
CA ASN A 124 -3.75 5.24 2.48
C ASN A 124 -2.41 5.94 2.83
N ASN A 125 -1.87 6.77 1.94
CA ASN A 125 -0.63 7.53 2.20
C ASN A 125 -0.80 8.66 3.23
N ARG A 126 -1.99 9.25 3.37
CA ARG A 126 -2.28 10.28 4.41
C ARG A 126 -2.19 9.72 5.83
N ASN A 127 -2.57 8.46 6.04
CA ASN A 127 -2.47 7.82 7.36
C ASN A 127 -1.05 7.43 7.75
N ARG A 128 -0.14 7.24 6.78
CA ARG A 128 1.29 6.95 7.07
C ARG A 128 2.07 8.19 7.51
N ARG A 129 1.83 9.35 6.90
CA ARG A 129 2.55 10.59 7.28
C ARG A 129 2.25 11.03 8.71
N LYS A 130 1.08 10.70 9.26
CA LYS A 130 0.73 11.02 10.65
C LYS A 130 1.42 10.12 11.69
N GLY A 131 2.04 9.01 11.26
CA GLY A 131 2.75 8.06 12.13
C GLY A 131 4.28 8.20 12.10
N GLU A 132 4.83 9.01 11.19
CA GLU A 132 6.28 9.12 10.94
C GLU A 132 6.83 10.51 11.31
N ASP A 133 6.13 11.27 12.15
CA ASP A 133 6.61 12.56 12.69
C ASP A 133 7.35 12.42 14.05
N HIS A 134 7.66 11.20 14.51
CA HIS A 134 8.39 10.99 15.78
C HIS A 134 9.79 10.38 15.64
N GLN A 135 10.30 10.14 14.43
CA GLN A 135 11.66 9.66 14.21
C GLN A 135 12.29 10.32 12.97
N GLY A 136 12.71 11.58 13.11
CA GLY A 136 13.35 12.30 12.02
C GLY A 136 13.91 13.65 12.43
N GLN A 137 15.07 13.62 13.08
CA GLN A 137 16.13 14.64 13.01
C GLN A 137 15.71 16.12 12.96
N SER A 138 15.77 16.78 14.12
CA SER A 138 15.88 18.24 14.19
C SER A 138 17.14 18.72 13.45
N PRO A 139 17.05 19.66 12.49
CA PRO A 139 18.22 20.40 12.06
C PRO A 139 18.63 21.34 13.19
N LYS A 140 19.80 21.09 13.79
CA LYS A 140 20.49 22.04 14.68
C LYS A 140 20.83 23.30 13.88
N GLN A 141 20.05 24.36 14.06
CA GLN A 141 20.44 25.72 13.68
C GLN A 141 21.53 26.21 14.65
N PRO A 142 22.62 26.84 14.16
CA PRO A 142 23.65 27.38 15.04
C PRO A 142 23.14 28.60 15.79
N LYS A 143 23.41 28.61 17.11
CA LYS A 143 23.18 29.70 18.05
C LYS A 143 23.84 31.00 17.57
N GLN A 144 23.06 32.06 17.40
CA GLN A 144 23.53 33.43 17.61
C GLN A 144 22.94 33.95 18.92
N ALA A 145 23.84 34.44 19.77
CA ALA A 145 23.54 35.14 21.00
C ALA A 145 22.96 36.53 20.68
N ASP A 146 21.97 37.01 21.43
CA ASP A 146 22.17 37.98 22.51
C ASP A 146 20.82 38.57 22.99
N THR A 147 20.69 38.64 24.33
CA THR A 147 19.83 39.49 25.20
C THR A 147 18.37 39.88 24.83
N GLY A 148 17.42 39.40 25.64
CA GLY A 148 16.23 40.17 26.10
C GLY A 148 16.38 40.52 27.60
N PRO A 149 15.39 41.06 28.34
CA PRO A 149 13.96 41.37 28.03
C PRO A 149 13.59 42.84 28.53
N PRO A 150 12.32 43.34 28.77
CA PRO A 150 11.08 42.63 29.14
C PRO A 150 9.66 43.20 28.81
N LYS A 151 8.67 42.30 29.06
CA LYS A 151 7.34 42.46 29.70
C LYS A 151 6.15 43.19 29.02
N LYS A 152 5.12 42.36 28.81
CA LYS A 152 3.66 42.51 29.07
C LYS A 152 3.15 43.88 29.51
N GLU A 153 2.15 44.39 28.80
CA GLU A 153 1.06 45.18 29.40
C GLU A 153 -0.24 45.05 28.58
N TYR A 154 -1.33 44.81 29.31
CA TYR A 154 -2.70 44.65 28.84
C TYR A 154 -3.37 46.00 29.09
N TYR A 155 -3.96 46.63 28.07
CA TYR A 155 -4.65 47.92 28.24
C TYR A 155 -6.17 47.74 28.07
N ASP A 156 -6.89 48.20 29.08
CA ASP A 156 -8.35 48.17 29.24
C ASP A 156 -8.88 49.61 29.20
N PRO A 157 -9.59 50.03 28.15
CA PRO A 157 -10.05 51.41 28.02
C PRO A 157 -11.51 51.57 28.46
N VAL A 158 -11.77 51.64 29.77
CA VAL A 158 -12.97 52.31 30.30
C VAL A 158 -12.66 53.11 31.57
N ARG A 159 -12.48 54.42 31.38
CA ARG A 159 -12.82 55.52 32.32
C ARG A 159 -12.66 56.82 31.51
N ASN A 160 -13.77 57.44 31.09
CA ASN A 160 -14.44 58.58 31.76
C ASN A 160 -13.43 59.75 31.97
N GLU A 161 -13.64 60.97 31.48
CA GLU A 161 -14.86 61.76 31.18
C GLU A 161 -14.58 62.76 30.06
#